data_AF-A0A2V8KYX4-F1
#
_entry.id   AF-A0A2V8KYX4-F1
#
_cell.length_a   1.000
_cell.length_b   1.000
_cell.length_c   1.000
_cell.angle_alpha   90.00
_cell.angle_beta   90.00
_cell.angle_gamma   90.00
#
_symmetry.space_group_name_H-M   'P 1'
#
loop_
_entity.id
_entity.type
_entity.pdbx_description
1 polymer ?
#
loop_
_entity_poly.entity_id
_entity_poly.type
_entity_poly.pdbx_seq_one_letter_code
_entity_poly.pdbx_strand_id
1 'polypeptide(L)'
;MSTNCFRTAIRFLAAVLFSASIAAPALAQQSGGQGTSDRFLDFFRRTELSGFVDGYYGYNFNTPGTRKTGPERTFDVNHNSLSLNLVELSLQKIPTADSRGGFRLDLDYGP
;
A
#
# COMPACT_ATOMS: atom_id res chain seq x y z
N MET A 1 -16.16 -2.18 -59.08
CA MET A 1 -16.10 -1.18 -57.99
C MET A 1 -14.91 -1.50 -57.10
N SER A 2 -14.16 -0.45 -56.76
CA SER A 2 -12.71 -0.45 -56.51
C SER A 2 -12.27 -0.98 -55.13
N THR A 3 -11.46 -2.04 -55.12
CA THR A 3 -10.71 -2.57 -53.96
C THR A 3 -9.50 -1.71 -53.56
N ASN A 4 -9.26 -0.59 -54.25
CA ASN A 4 -8.11 0.29 -54.00
C ASN A 4 -8.37 1.40 -52.95
N CYS A 5 -9.59 1.53 -52.43
CA CYS A 5 -9.90 2.55 -51.41
C CYS A 5 -9.39 2.14 -50.01
N PHE A 6 -9.49 0.85 -49.68
CA PHE A 6 -9.18 0.35 -48.33
C PHE A 6 -7.67 0.26 -48.03
N ARG A 7 -6.85 -0.02 -49.06
CA ARG A 7 -5.38 -0.08 -48.93
C ARG A 7 -4.74 1.29 -48.75
N THR A 8 -5.39 2.34 -49.24
CA THR A 8 -4.88 3.71 -49.17
C THR A 8 -5.13 4.31 -47.78
N ALA A 9 -6.27 4.00 -47.16
CA ALA A 9 -6.60 4.44 -45.80
C ALA A 9 -5.61 3.93 -44.73
N ILE A 10 -5.13 2.70 -44.86
CA ILE A 10 -4.18 2.09 -43.91
C ILE A 10 -2.78 2.74 -44.02
N ARG A 11 -2.36 3.15 -45.22
CA ARG A 11 -1.07 3.84 -45.42
C ARG A 11 -1.07 5.27 -44.91
N PHE A 12 -2.21 5.97 -44.97
CA PHE A 12 -2.35 7.31 -44.40
C PHE A 12 -2.41 7.30 -42.86
N LEU A 13 -2.99 6.27 -42.24
CA LEU A 13 -3.01 6.14 -40.78
C LEU A 13 -1.61 5.86 -40.19
N ALA A 14 -0.78 5.10 -40.91
CA ALA A 14 0.60 4.81 -40.47
C ALA A 14 1.54 6.02 -40.57
N ALA A 15 1.33 6.93 -41.52
CA ALA A 15 2.17 8.13 -41.68
C ALA A 15 1.85 9.22 -40.64
N VAL A 16 0.60 9.29 -40.16
CA VAL A 16 0.18 10.23 -39.11
C VAL A 16 0.63 9.76 -37.72
N LEU A 17 0.71 8.45 -37.49
CA LEU A 17 1.19 7.90 -36.21
C LEU A 17 2.73 7.89 -36.07
N PHE A 18 3.50 8.08 -37.15
CA PHE A 18 4.96 8.08 -37.11
C PHE A 18 5.60 9.49 -37.10
N SER A 19 4.81 10.55 -37.31
CA SER A 19 5.31 11.94 -37.34
C SER A 19 5.20 12.68 -36.00
N ALA A 20 4.66 12.04 -34.96
CA ALA A 20 4.52 12.63 -33.63
C ALA A 20 5.73 12.37 -32.70
N SER A 21 6.79 11.72 -33.19
CA SER A 21 7.85 11.16 -32.34
C SER A 21 9.19 11.91 -32.34
N ILE A 22 9.35 13.05 -33.04
CA ILE A 22 10.68 13.69 -33.19
C ILE A 22 10.71 15.19 -32.82
N ALA A 23 9.72 15.74 -32.11
CA ALA A 23 9.79 17.16 -31.70
C ALA A 23 9.21 17.44 -30.31
N ALA A 24 9.83 16.89 -29.27
CA ALA A 24 9.81 17.50 -27.93
C ALA A 24 10.92 16.98 -27.00
N PRO A 25 12.16 17.48 -27.10
CA PRO A 25 13.05 17.55 -25.96
C PRO A 25 13.38 19.03 -25.71
N ALA A 26 12.41 19.84 -25.27
CA ALA A 26 12.71 21.24 -24.94
C ALA A 26 11.80 21.88 -23.88
N LEU A 27 10.77 21.18 -23.38
CA LEU A 27 9.88 21.73 -22.34
C LEU A 27 9.64 20.79 -21.15
N ALA A 28 10.33 19.64 -21.08
CA ALA A 28 10.30 18.80 -19.88
C ALA A 28 11.26 19.26 -18.78
N GLN A 29 11.89 20.45 -18.93
CA GLN A 29 12.60 21.11 -17.85
C GLN A 29 11.75 22.26 -17.31
N GLN A 30 10.73 21.88 -16.55
CA GLN A 30 10.18 22.76 -15.53
C GLN A 30 9.95 21.93 -14.26
N SER A 31 11.06 21.49 -13.66
CA SER A 31 11.11 20.99 -12.28
C SER A 31 10.92 22.16 -11.31
N GLY A 32 9.78 22.82 -11.41
CA GLY A 32 9.37 23.96 -10.58
C GLY A 32 8.21 23.56 -9.69
N GLY A 33 8.42 22.56 -8.84
CA GLY A 33 7.39 22.04 -7.93
C GLY A 33 7.78 20.76 -7.17
N GLN A 34 9.08 20.54 -6.92
CA GLN A 34 9.62 19.30 -6.32
C GLN A 34 10.12 19.53 -4.89
N GLY A 35 9.43 20.37 -4.12
CA GLY A 35 9.89 20.76 -2.77
C GLY A 35 9.49 19.79 -1.66
N THR A 36 8.32 19.17 -1.79
CA THR A 36 7.65 18.50 -0.66
C THR A 36 7.61 16.98 -0.81
N SER A 37 7.24 16.49 -2.00
CA SER A 37 7.27 15.04 -2.32
C SER A 37 8.66 14.45 -2.13
N ASP A 38 9.67 15.18 -2.57
CA ASP A 38 11.04 14.68 -2.61
C ASP A 38 11.61 14.57 -1.21
N ARG A 39 11.36 15.57 -0.35
CA ARG A 39 11.79 15.53 1.07
C ARG A 39 11.04 14.46 1.87
N PHE A 40 9.77 14.24 1.57
CA PHE A 40 8.99 13.17 2.18
C PHE A 40 9.55 11.79 1.83
N LEU A 41 9.86 11.54 0.55
CA LEU A 41 10.47 10.27 0.15
C LEU A 41 11.90 10.11 0.70
N ASP A 42 12.67 11.19 0.74
CA ASP A 42 14.04 11.17 1.27
C ASP A 42 14.09 10.86 2.77
N PHE A 43 13.02 11.21 3.52
CA PHE A 43 12.84 10.79 4.91
C PHE A 43 12.73 9.26 5.03
N PHE A 44 11.80 8.63 4.31
CA PHE A 44 11.59 7.17 4.35
C PHE A 44 12.73 6.35 3.72
N ARG A 45 13.64 6.98 2.96
CA ARG A 45 14.89 6.32 2.54
C ARG A 45 15.92 6.21 3.66
N ARG A 46 15.80 7.04 4.69
CA ARG A 46 16.73 7.12 5.83
C ARG A 46 16.13 6.60 7.13
N THR A 47 14.82 6.36 7.15
CA THR A 47 14.09 5.82 8.29
C THR A 47 13.48 4.49 7.91
N GLU A 48 13.56 3.54 8.83
CA GLU A 48 12.90 2.25 8.71
C GLU A 48 11.56 2.32 9.42
N LEU A 49 10.51 1.92 8.71
CA LEU A 49 9.18 1.73 9.26
C LEU A 49 8.93 0.23 9.36
N SER A 50 8.66 -0.25 10.57
CA SER A 50 8.34 -1.64 10.85
C SER A 50 7.15 -1.73 11.79
N GLY A 51 6.56 -2.91 11.94
CA GLY A 51 5.41 -3.08 12.80
C GLY A 51 4.80 -4.46 12.66
N PHE A 52 3.87 -4.76 13.55
CA PHE A 52 3.08 -5.99 13.50
C PHE A 52 1.65 -5.76 13.99
N VAL A 53 0.80 -6.71 13.63
CA VAL A 53 -0.58 -6.79 14.12
C VAL A 53 -0.78 -8.18 14.69
N ASP A 54 -1.13 -8.25 15.96
CA ASP A 54 -1.56 -9.46 16.65
C ASP A 54 -3.06 -9.42 16.87
N GLY A 55 -3.73 -10.46 16.40
CA GLY A 55 -5.15 -10.65 16.55
C GLY A 55 -5.53 -12.09 16.25
N TYR A 56 -6.62 -12.52 16.84
CA TYR A 56 -7.13 -13.87 16.68
C TYR A 56 -8.60 -13.87 16.28
N TYR A 57 -8.93 -14.88 15.47
CA TYR A 57 -10.29 -15.19 15.09
C TYR A 57 -10.69 -16.51 15.71
N GLY A 58 -11.74 -16.49 16.53
CA GLY A 58 -12.30 -17.66 17.18
C GLY A 58 -13.62 -18.06 16.54
N TYR A 59 -13.73 -19.33 16.12
CA TYR A 59 -14.99 -19.93 15.72
C TYR A 59 -15.24 -21.21 16.51
N ASN A 60 -16.43 -21.31 17.11
CA ASN A 60 -16.84 -22.46 17.90
C ASN A 60 -17.74 -23.38 17.07
N PHE A 61 -17.27 -24.58 16.77
CA PHE A 61 -18.01 -25.59 16.00
C PHE A 61 -19.06 -26.35 16.82
N ASN A 62 -19.16 -26.09 18.13
CA ASN A 62 -20.15 -26.75 18.97
C ASN A 62 -21.55 -26.19 18.69
N THR A 63 -22.49 -27.05 18.33
CA THR A 63 -23.90 -26.71 18.10
C THR A 63 -24.81 -27.44 19.08
N PRO A 64 -24.85 -27.03 20.36
CA PRO A 64 -25.70 -27.69 21.35
C PRO A 64 -27.18 -27.54 20.98
N GLY A 65 -27.94 -28.62 21.14
CA GLY A 65 -29.37 -28.69 20.75
C GLY A 65 -30.28 -27.71 21.51
N THR A 66 -29.84 -27.23 22.67
CA THR A 66 -30.38 -26.05 23.33
C THR A 66 -29.39 -24.90 23.13
N ARG A 67 -29.81 -23.80 22.51
CA ARG A 67 -28.98 -22.59 22.28
C ARG A 67 -28.62 -21.84 23.58
N LYS A 68 -28.56 -22.54 24.71
CA LYS A 68 -28.20 -21.99 26.01
C LYS A 68 -26.72 -22.28 26.24
N THR A 69 -25.92 -21.22 26.31
CA THR A 69 -24.62 -21.26 26.96
C THR A 69 -24.86 -21.70 28.41
N GLY A 70 -24.53 -22.94 28.74
CA GLY A 70 -24.80 -23.49 30.07
C GLY A 70 -24.11 -22.68 31.17
N PRO A 71 -24.60 -22.72 32.42
CA PRO A 71 -23.97 -22.02 33.56
C PRO A 71 -22.53 -22.45 33.84
N GLU A 72 -22.09 -23.56 33.25
CA GLU A 72 -20.73 -24.11 33.32
C GLU A 72 -19.76 -23.48 32.30
N ARG A 73 -20.25 -22.69 31.33
CA ARG A 73 -19.49 -22.15 30.17
C ARG A 73 -19.57 -20.63 30.12
N THR A 74 -19.35 -19.96 31.24
CA THR A 74 -19.41 -18.49 31.41
C THR A 74 -18.48 -17.69 30.46
N PHE A 75 -17.48 -18.33 29.86
CA PHE A 75 -16.51 -17.69 28.96
C PHE A 75 -16.76 -17.92 27.46
N ASP A 76 -17.79 -18.69 27.10
CA ASP A 76 -18.08 -19.10 25.72
C ASP A 76 -19.27 -18.27 25.17
N VAL A 77 -19.17 -16.94 25.29
CA VAL A 77 -20.30 -16.01 25.04
C VAL A 77 -20.52 -15.76 23.54
N ASN A 78 -19.47 -15.86 22.73
CA ASN A 78 -19.50 -15.61 21.29
C ASN A 78 -18.97 -16.84 20.53
N HIS A 79 -19.82 -17.47 19.71
CA HIS A 79 -19.42 -18.59 18.83
C HIS A 79 -18.53 -18.15 17.64
N ASN A 80 -18.39 -16.84 17.44
CA ASN A 80 -17.73 -16.19 16.32
C ASN A 80 -17.23 -14.84 16.83
N SER A 81 -15.94 -14.72 17.06
CA SER A 81 -15.33 -13.50 17.59
C SER A 81 -14.03 -13.17 16.88
N LEU A 82 -13.86 -11.88 16.59
CA LEU A 82 -12.58 -11.30 16.19
C LEU A 82 -12.05 -10.52 17.40
N SER A 83 -10.79 -10.73 17.74
CA SER A 83 -10.11 -10.00 18.80
C SER A 83 -8.79 -9.47 18.28
N LEU A 84 -8.51 -8.21 18.57
CA LEU A 84 -7.24 -7.56 18.30
C LEU A 84 -6.52 -7.39 19.63
N ASN A 85 -5.28 -7.86 19.69
CA ASN A 85 -4.47 -7.83 20.89
C ASN A 85 -3.54 -6.63 20.88
N LEU A 86 -2.79 -6.47 19.79
CA LEU A 86 -1.78 -5.43 19.70
C LEU A 86 -1.54 -5.03 18.25
N VAL A 87 -1.40 -3.74 18.03
CA VAL A 87 -0.80 -3.17 16.83
C VAL A 87 0.41 -2.38 17.29
N GLU A 88 1.57 -2.65 16.71
CA GLU A 88 2.78 -1.87 16.91
C GLU A 88 3.21 -1.25 15.59
N LEU A 89 3.59 0.02 15.64
CA LEU A 89 4.30 0.72 14.58
C LEU A 89 5.60 1.31 15.14
N SER A 90 6.72 0.90 14.58
CA SER A 90 8.05 1.38 14.95
C SER A 90 8.66 2.17 13.80
N LEU A 91 9.11 3.38 14.10
CA LEU A 91 9.86 4.25 13.19
C LEU A 91 11.25 4.47 13.76
N GLN A 92 12.27 4.03 13.03
CA GLN A 92 13.66 4.11 13.48
C GLN A 92 14.59 4.72 12.44
N LYS A 93 15.63 5.41 12.92
CA LYS A 93 16.78 5.85 12.13
C LYS A 93 18.04 5.32 12.78
N ILE A 94 18.67 4.34 12.12
CA ILE A 94 19.94 3.78 12.58
C ILE A 94 21.07 4.79 12.28
N PRO A 95 21.91 5.15 13.27
CA PRO A 95 23.08 5.99 13.02
C PRO A 95 24.07 5.35 12.03
N THR A 96 24.64 6.16 11.15
CA THR A 96 25.71 5.76 10.22
C THR A 96 26.93 6.66 10.38
N ALA A 97 28.05 6.32 9.73
CA ALA A 97 29.25 7.16 9.73
C ALA A 97 28.97 8.59 9.22
N ASP A 98 28.12 8.71 8.19
CA ASP A 98 27.71 9.98 7.57
C ASP A 98 26.52 10.63 8.28
N SER A 99 25.84 9.92 9.18
CA SER A 99 24.67 10.43 9.91
C SER A 99 24.63 9.92 11.35
N ARG A 100 25.33 10.63 12.24
CA ARG A 100 25.57 10.18 13.63
C ARG A 100 24.36 10.23 14.57
N GLY A 101 23.32 10.99 14.21
CA GLY A 101 22.08 11.08 14.99
C GLY A 101 21.06 10.03 14.57
N GLY A 102 20.59 9.23 15.52
CA GLY A 102 19.52 8.24 15.34
C GLY A 102 18.40 8.41 16.35
N PHE A 103 17.27 7.77 16.08
CA PHE A 103 16.11 7.76 16.96
C PHE A 103 15.30 6.49 16.76
N ARG A 104 14.42 6.18 17.72
CA ARG A 104 13.37 5.18 17.60
C ARG A 104 12.12 5.70 18.29
N LEU A 105 10.98 5.52 17.64
CA LEU A 105 9.66 5.82 18.16
C LEU A 105 8.78 4.60 17.92
N ASP A 106 8.22 4.06 18.99
CA ASP A 106 7.29 2.93 18.95
C ASP A 106 5.91 3.44 19.38
N LEU A 107 4.88 3.03 18.62
CA LEU A 107 3.50 3.41 18.82
C LEU A 107 2.65 2.15 18.92
N ASP A 108 2.14 1.90 20.11
CA ASP A 108 1.41 0.68 20.44
C ASP A 108 -0.06 0.97 20.71
N TYR A 109 -0.92 0.08 20.20
CA TYR A 109 -2.36 0.13 20.43
C TYR A 109 -2.91 -1.28 20.68
N GLY A 110 -3.47 -1.49 21.86
CA GLY A 110 -4.09 -2.73 22.30
C GLY A 110 -5.03 -2.50 23.49
N PRO A 111 -5.88 -3.48 23.84
CA PRO A 111 -6.73 -3.44 25.03
C PRO A 111 -5.98 -3.35 26.36
#